data_AF-A0ABD6MRX8-F1
#
_entry.id   AF-A0ABD6MRX8-F1
#
_cell.length_a   1.000
_cell.length_b   1.000
_cell.length_c   1.000
_cell.angle_alpha   90.00
_cell.angle_beta   90.00
_cell.angle_gamma   90.00
#
_symmetry.space_group_name_H-M   'P 1'
#
loop_
_entity.id
_entity.type
_entity.pdbx_description
1 polymer ?
#
loop_
_entity_poly.entity_id
_entity_poly.type
_entity_poly.pdbx_seq_one_letter_code
_entity_poly.pdbx_strand_id
1 'polypeptide(L)'
;MVDSDGLAGLIRLLPPQARAGAMVHWEAVQTAWRLVFPPDFKAFLAQYGDGLSDLDLSVLVPSTVTPDTCDEPGAPKGGMGFITADARATWMDTKPNDIDAAVGDLVAWGADGSGDLYCWLTQGAPEDWPVVLFSHGDDTWTRFDCGMTQFLCRMLSADGGAKAMQDSALWGAGLHRR
;
A
#
# COMPACT_ATOMS: atom_id res chain seq x y z
N MET A 1 3.23 -26.98 3.71
CA MET A 1 3.67 -25.60 4.02
C MET A 1 2.47 -24.74 3.69
N VAL A 2 1.79 -24.21 4.70
CA VAL A 2 0.58 -23.42 4.47
C VAL A 2 1.04 -22.05 3.97
N ASP A 3 0.56 -21.66 2.79
CA ASP A 3 0.53 -20.28 2.29
C ASP A 3 0.08 -19.33 3.42
N SER A 4 1.05 -18.84 4.19
CA SER A 4 0.83 -17.93 5.32
C SER A 4 1.16 -16.48 4.96
N ASP A 5 1.57 -16.27 3.70
CA ASP A 5 2.24 -15.06 3.21
C ASP A 5 1.38 -14.25 2.22
N GLY A 6 0.07 -14.23 2.40
CA GLY A 6 -0.83 -13.48 1.54
C GLY A 6 -2.16 -13.18 2.22
N LEU A 7 -3.21 -12.88 1.46
CA LEU A 7 -4.50 -12.46 2.02
C LEU A 7 -5.06 -13.41 3.10
N ALA A 8 -4.91 -14.73 2.93
CA ALA A 8 -5.36 -15.70 3.93
C ALA A 8 -4.58 -15.62 5.25
N GLY A 9 -3.28 -15.35 5.19
CA GLY A 9 -2.46 -15.08 6.38
C GLY A 9 -2.87 -13.78 7.04
N LEU A 10 -3.12 -12.74 6.22
CA LEU A 10 -3.57 -11.44 6.69
C LEU A 10 -4.90 -11.52 7.44
N ILE A 11 -5.88 -12.25 6.91
CA ILE A 11 -7.18 -12.48 7.57
C ILE A 11 -7.04 -13.17 8.92
N ARG A 12 -6.03 -14.05 9.09
CA ARG A 12 -5.79 -14.71 10.37
C ARG A 12 -5.18 -13.77 11.42
N LEU A 13 -4.28 -12.88 10.99
CA LEU A 13 -3.63 -11.90 11.86
C LEU A 13 -4.56 -10.72 12.18
N LEU A 14 -5.39 -10.35 11.21
CA LEU A 14 -6.30 -9.22 11.28
C LEU A 14 -7.65 -9.61 10.68
N PRO A 15 -8.55 -10.21 11.48
CA PRO A 15 -9.89 -10.53 11.01
C PRO A 15 -10.62 -9.27 10.53
N PRO A 16 -11.20 -9.28 9.31
CA PRO A 16 -11.87 -8.11 8.74
C PRO A 16 -13.13 -7.77 9.54
N GLN A 17 -13.40 -6.46 9.72
CA GLN A 17 -14.67 -6.02 10.31
C GLN A 17 -15.83 -6.34 9.36
N ALA A 18 -17.01 -6.64 9.92
CA ALA A 18 -18.19 -6.94 9.12
C ALA A 18 -18.55 -5.75 8.21
N ARG A 19 -18.62 -6.00 6.89
CA ARG A 19 -18.90 -5.01 5.82
C ARG A 19 -17.77 -4.02 5.48
N ALA A 20 -16.52 -4.33 5.78
CA ALA A 20 -15.39 -3.46 5.43
C ALA A 20 -15.08 -3.39 3.92
N GLY A 21 -15.49 -4.35 3.09
CA GLY A 21 -15.10 -4.41 1.67
C GLY A 21 -15.52 -3.22 0.80
N ALA A 22 -14.60 -2.70 -0.01
CA ALA A 22 -14.87 -1.66 -1.00
C ALA A 22 -15.34 -2.25 -2.34
N MET A 23 -16.34 -1.60 -2.94
CA MET A 23 -16.77 -1.88 -4.32
C MET A 23 -16.02 -0.96 -5.29
N VAL A 24 -15.09 -1.54 -6.05
CA VAL A 24 -14.28 -0.80 -7.03
C VAL A 24 -14.68 -1.17 -8.45
N HIS A 25 -14.96 -0.16 -9.29
CA HIS A 25 -15.18 -0.34 -10.72
C HIS A 25 -13.84 -0.51 -11.45
N TRP A 26 -13.26 -1.71 -11.38
CA TRP A 26 -11.90 -2.00 -11.85
C TRP A 26 -11.62 -1.61 -13.29
N GLU A 27 -12.56 -1.84 -14.22
CA GLU A 27 -12.37 -1.48 -15.63
C GLU A 27 -12.15 0.03 -15.82
N ALA A 28 -13.00 0.86 -15.20
CA ALA A 28 -12.89 2.31 -15.28
C ALA A 28 -11.62 2.82 -14.60
N VAL A 29 -11.31 2.29 -13.42
CA VAL A 29 -10.10 2.65 -12.65
C VAL A 29 -8.84 2.27 -13.43
N GLN A 30 -8.72 1.03 -13.93
CA GLN A 30 -7.55 0.60 -14.70
C GLN A 30 -7.38 1.41 -15.99
N THR A 31 -8.48 1.83 -16.62
CA THR A 31 -8.44 2.72 -17.78
C THR A 31 -7.91 4.11 -17.42
N ALA A 32 -8.43 4.72 -16.35
CA ALA A 32 -7.99 6.04 -15.89
C ALA A 32 -6.53 6.04 -15.41
N TRP A 33 -6.10 4.96 -14.77
CA TRP A 33 -4.74 4.78 -14.29
C TRP A 33 -3.76 4.33 -15.37
N ARG A 34 -4.27 3.73 -16.46
CA ARG A 34 -3.49 3.02 -17.49
C ARG A 34 -2.60 1.94 -16.88
N LEU A 35 -3.12 1.27 -15.86
CA LEU A 35 -2.43 0.25 -15.08
C LEU A 35 -3.40 -0.88 -14.77
N VAL A 36 -2.89 -2.10 -14.71
CA VAL A 36 -3.60 -3.23 -14.12
C VAL A 36 -3.12 -3.36 -12.69
N PHE A 37 -4.03 -3.32 -11.72
CA PHE A 37 -3.65 -3.42 -10.31
C PHE A 37 -3.29 -4.87 -9.91
N PRO A 38 -2.43 -5.07 -8.90
CA PRO A 38 -2.09 -6.39 -8.38
C PRO A 38 -3.34 -7.16 -7.91
N PRO A 39 -3.43 -8.48 -8.17
CA PRO A 39 -4.59 -9.27 -7.76
C PRO A 39 -4.77 -9.31 -6.23
N ASP A 40 -3.67 -9.29 -5.46
CA ASP A 40 -3.70 -9.31 -4.00
C ASP A 40 -4.26 -8.01 -3.42
N PHE A 41 -3.95 -6.86 -4.03
CA PHE A 41 -4.55 -5.58 -3.69
C PHE A 41 -6.07 -5.56 -3.95
N LYS A 42 -6.52 -6.07 -5.10
CA LYS A 42 -7.97 -6.14 -5.39
C LYS A 42 -8.70 -7.00 -4.36
N ALA A 43 -8.10 -8.14 -3.99
CA ALA A 43 -8.65 -9.06 -3.02
C ALA A 43 -8.63 -8.47 -1.60
N PHE A 44 -7.58 -7.71 -1.25
CA PHE A 44 -7.51 -6.94 -0.02
C PHE A 44 -8.64 -5.91 0.06
N LEU A 45 -8.82 -5.06 -0.95
CA LEU A 45 -9.90 -4.05 -0.96
C LEU A 45 -11.29 -4.68 -0.89
N ALA A 46 -11.50 -5.83 -1.54
CA ALA A 46 -12.76 -6.56 -1.45
C ALA A 46 -13.07 -7.05 -0.02
N GLN A 47 -12.04 -7.24 0.81
CA GLN A 47 -12.18 -7.78 2.16
C GLN A 47 -12.12 -6.71 3.26
N TYR A 48 -11.26 -5.71 3.11
CA TYR A 48 -10.96 -4.67 4.11
C TYR A 48 -11.39 -3.26 3.68
N GLY A 49 -11.66 -3.04 2.39
CA GLY A 49 -11.96 -1.72 1.83
C GLY A 49 -10.85 -0.72 2.06
N ASP A 50 -11.22 0.48 2.50
CA ASP A 50 -10.30 1.57 2.89
C ASP A 50 -9.80 1.45 4.34
N GLY A 51 -10.24 0.43 5.08
CA GLY A 51 -10.06 0.37 6.53
C GLY A 51 -8.97 -0.56 7.03
N LEU A 52 -7.83 0.02 7.42
CA LEU A 52 -6.95 -0.47 8.49
C LEU A 52 -6.83 0.57 9.62
N SER A 53 -7.87 1.37 9.83
CA SER A 53 -7.85 2.59 10.64
C SER A 53 -7.36 2.40 12.08
N ASP A 54 -7.55 1.22 12.67
CA ASP A 54 -7.05 0.90 14.01
C ASP A 54 -5.52 0.71 14.08
N LEU A 55 -4.83 0.74 12.94
CA LEU A 55 -3.42 0.41 12.79
C LEU A 55 -2.56 1.59 12.30
N ASP A 56 -3.11 2.81 12.34
CA ASP A 56 -2.47 4.05 11.85
C ASP A 56 -2.11 4.05 10.35
N LEU A 57 -2.42 2.98 9.61
CA LEU A 57 -2.24 2.86 8.18
C LEU A 57 -3.55 3.15 7.44
N SER A 58 -3.50 4.08 6.50
CA SER A 58 -4.57 4.30 5.52
C SER A 58 -4.21 3.61 4.21
N VAL A 59 -5.04 2.66 3.77
CA VAL A 59 -4.94 2.08 2.42
C VAL A 59 -5.95 2.77 1.51
N LEU A 60 -5.47 3.34 0.42
CA LEU A 60 -6.28 4.21 -0.43
C LEU A 60 -6.99 3.36 -1.50
N VAL A 61 -8.31 3.53 -1.59
CA VAL A 61 -9.12 2.92 -2.65
C VAL A 61 -8.87 3.71 -3.95
N PRO A 62 -8.45 3.05 -5.05
CA PRO A 62 -8.21 3.74 -6.30
C PRO A 62 -9.53 4.23 -6.91
N SER A 63 -9.53 5.46 -7.43
CA SER A 63 -10.68 6.04 -8.12
C SER A 63 -10.27 6.66 -9.46
N THR A 64 -11.25 7.07 -10.26
CA THR A 64 -11.00 7.83 -11.49
C THR A 64 -10.81 9.33 -11.19
N VAL A 65 -11.50 9.84 -10.18
CA VAL A 65 -11.45 11.23 -9.71
C VAL A 65 -11.62 11.31 -8.20
N THR A 66 -11.16 12.41 -7.61
CA THR A 66 -11.42 12.77 -6.21
C THR A 66 -12.91 13.08 -6.01
N PRO A 67 -13.58 12.46 -5.03
CA PRO A 67 -14.98 12.73 -4.73
C PRO A 67 -15.23 14.17 -4.27
N ASP A 68 -16.47 14.65 -4.45
CA ASP A 68 -16.89 16.00 -4.02
C ASP A 68 -16.79 16.24 -2.50
N THR A 69 -16.65 15.17 -1.73
CA THR A 69 -16.53 15.21 -0.26
C THR A 69 -15.09 15.38 0.23
N CYS A 70 -14.12 15.37 -0.68
CA CYS A 70 -12.70 15.44 -0.35
C CYS A 70 -12.11 16.80 -0.76
N ASP A 71 -10.90 17.08 -0.28
CA ASP A 71 -10.12 18.21 -0.76
C ASP A 71 -9.78 18.00 -2.25
N GLU A 72 -9.85 19.07 -3.04
CA GLU A 72 -9.70 19.06 -4.51
C GLU A 72 -10.68 18.13 -5.29
N PRO A 73 -12.01 18.35 -5.19
CA PRO A 73 -13.00 17.63 -5.98
C PRO A 73 -12.68 17.59 -7.49
N GLY A 74 -12.82 16.42 -8.09
CA GLY A 74 -12.61 16.22 -9.52
C GLY A 74 -11.15 16.06 -9.95
N ALA A 75 -10.18 16.19 -9.04
CA ALA A 75 -8.78 15.90 -9.36
C ALA A 75 -8.63 14.44 -9.84
N PRO A 76 -7.81 14.17 -10.87
CA PRO A 76 -7.71 12.83 -11.44
C PRO A 76 -7.14 11.84 -10.44
N LYS A 77 -7.57 10.57 -10.52
CA LYS A 77 -7.04 9.43 -9.75
C LYS A 77 -7.29 9.46 -8.23
N GLY A 78 -8.01 10.45 -7.71
CA GLY A 78 -8.43 10.48 -6.31
C GLY A 78 -7.30 10.66 -5.31
N GLY A 79 -7.59 10.34 -4.04
CA GLY A 79 -6.60 10.40 -2.96
C GLY A 79 -5.38 9.51 -3.20
N MET A 80 -5.56 8.35 -3.84
CA MET A 80 -4.43 7.51 -4.25
C MET A 80 -3.53 8.22 -5.29
N GLY A 81 -4.13 9.00 -6.19
CA GLY A 81 -3.41 9.86 -7.13
C GLY A 81 -2.59 10.95 -6.44
N PHE A 82 -3.17 11.58 -5.41
CA PHE A 82 -2.51 12.58 -4.59
C PHE A 82 -1.28 12.01 -3.87
N ILE A 83 -1.43 10.91 -3.12
CA ILE A 83 -0.28 10.31 -2.42
C ILE A 83 0.76 9.74 -3.39
N THR A 84 0.36 9.33 -4.60
CA THR A 84 1.31 8.93 -5.65
C THR A 84 2.12 10.13 -6.14
N ALA A 85 1.51 11.31 -6.28
CA ALA A 85 2.23 12.52 -6.64
C ALA A 85 3.21 12.94 -5.54
N ASP A 86 2.81 12.82 -4.28
CA ASP A 86 3.66 13.10 -3.11
C ASP A 86 4.86 12.16 -3.04
N ALA A 87 4.64 10.84 -3.14
CA ALA A 87 5.71 9.85 -3.18
C ALA A 87 6.72 10.11 -4.31
N ARG A 88 6.23 10.55 -5.48
CA ARG A 88 7.09 10.90 -6.61
C ARG A 88 7.91 12.16 -6.37
N ALA A 89 7.33 13.17 -5.71
CA ALA A 89 8.07 14.37 -5.30
C ALA A 89 9.18 13.99 -4.30
N THR A 90 8.85 13.25 -3.26
CA THR A 90 9.81 12.74 -2.26
C THR A 90 10.92 11.92 -2.91
N TRP A 91 10.60 11.05 -3.87
CA TRP A 91 11.61 10.28 -4.62
C TRP A 91 12.60 11.18 -5.37
N MET A 92 12.13 12.27 -5.99
CA MET A 92 12.99 13.21 -6.71
C MET A 92 13.87 14.06 -5.78
N ASP A 93 13.37 14.36 -4.59
CA ASP A 93 14.10 15.16 -3.60
C ASP A 93 15.20 14.33 -2.91
N THR A 94 14.87 13.11 -2.50
CA THR A 94 15.76 12.19 -1.77
C THR A 94 16.75 11.46 -2.67
N LYS A 95 16.38 11.21 -3.94
CA LYS A 95 17.22 10.56 -4.96
C LYS A 95 17.85 9.25 -4.47
N PRO A 96 17.02 8.25 -4.11
CA PRO A 96 17.53 6.96 -3.68
C PRO A 96 18.39 6.34 -4.79
N ASN A 97 19.59 5.90 -4.44
CA ASN A 97 20.59 5.35 -5.35
C ASN A 97 20.65 3.81 -5.33
N ASP A 98 20.11 3.18 -4.29
CA ASP A 98 20.16 1.74 -4.07
C ASP A 98 18.96 0.99 -4.70
N ILE A 99 18.03 1.71 -5.34
CA ILE A 99 16.86 1.15 -6.01
C ILE A 99 16.85 1.59 -7.48
N ASP A 100 17.01 0.63 -8.39
CA ASP A 100 16.94 0.87 -9.84
C ASP A 100 15.47 1.01 -10.28
N ALA A 101 14.93 2.23 -10.17
CA ALA A 101 13.57 2.54 -10.59
C ALA A 101 13.46 3.98 -11.11
N ALA A 102 12.59 4.19 -12.09
CA ALA A 102 12.21 5.54 -12.49
C ALA A 102 11.09 6.05 -11.56
N VAL A 103 11.08 7.36 -11.30
CA VAL A 103 10.00 8.01 -10.54
C VAL A 103 8.60 7.71 -11.13
N GLY A 104 8.53 7.52 -12.46
CA GLY A 104 7.28 7.17 -13.15
C GLY A 104 6.71 5.80 -12.79
N ASP A 105 7.55 4.90 -12.27
CA ASP A 105 7.20 3.54 -11.88
C ASP A 105 6.61 3.47 -10.46
N LEU A 106 6.71 4.54 -9.67
CA LEU A 106 6.12 4.57 -8.34
C LEU A 106 4.61 4.82 -8.40
N VAL A 107 3.87 3.96 -7.71
CA VAL A 107 2.45 4.14 -7.42
C VAL A 107 2.23 3.90 -5.93
N ALA A 108 1.79 4.93 -5.22
CA ALA A 108 1.53 4.85 -3.80
C ALA A 108 0.12 4.30 -3.54
N TRP A 109 0.00 3.37 -2.60
CA TRP A 109 -1.25 2.71 -2.20
C TRP A 109 -1.61 2.93 -0.74
N GLY A 110 -0.69 3.44 0.06
CA GLY A 110 -0.91 3.70 1.47
C GLY A 110 -0.05 4.82 2.01
N ALA A 111 -0.49 5.39 3.12
CA ALA A 111 0.29 6.28 3.97
C ALA A 111 -0.13 6.07 5.43
N ASP A 112 0.77 6.33 6.37
CA ASP A 112 0.44 6.34 7.80
C ASP A 112 0.57 7.73 8.44
N GLY A 113 0.17 7.83 9.72
CA GLY A 113 0.19 9.09 10.47
C GLY A 113 1.58 9.69 10.71
N SER A 114 2.65 8.90 10.50
CA SER A 114 4.03 9.36 10.60
C SER A 114 4.55 9.96 9.29
N GLY A 115 3.76 9.86 8.21
CA GLY A 115 4.14 10.32 6.87
C GLY A 115 4.92 9.28 6.06
N ASP A 116 4.99 8.03 6.52
CA ASP A 116 5.58 6.96 5.71
C ASP A 116 4.69 6.69 4.50
N LEU A 117 5.33 6.48 3.35
CA LEU A 117 4.63 6.27 2.07
C LEU A 117 4.84 4.84 1.59
N TYR A 118 3.73 4.17 1.29
CA TYR A 118 3.71 2.77 0.88
C TYR A 118 3.40 2.69 -0.60
N CYS A 119 4.36 2.21 -1.39
CA CYS A 119 4.30 2.21 -2.85
C CYS A 119 4.51 0.81 -3.44
N TRP A 120 4.14 0.67 -4.71
CA TRP A 120 4.67 -0.36 -5.60
C TRP A 120 5.68 0.24 -6.57
N LEU A 121 6.59 -0.60 -7.06
CA LEU A 121 7.26 -0.35 -8.34
C LEU A 121 6.52 -1.10 -9.44
N THR A 122 5.96 -0.37 -10.40
CA THR A 122 5.11 -0.94 -11.45
C THR A 122 5.94 -1.45 -12.64
N GLN A 123 6.94 -2.29 -12.35
CA GLN A 123 7.83 -2.88 -13.35
C GLN A 123 7.50 -4.37 -13.53
N GLY A 124 7.21 -4.78 -14.76
CA GLY A 124 6.82 -6.16 -15.06
C GLY A 124 5.35 -6.46 -14.77
N ALA A 125 5.04 -7.72 -14.46
CA ALA A 125 3.67 -8.18 -14.24
C ALA A 125 3.12 -7.66 -12.90
N PRO A 126 1.84 -7.25 -12.82
CA PRO A 126 1.25 -6.70 -11.58
C PRO A 126 1.33 -7.60 -10.35
N GLU A 127 1.29 -8.92 -10.53
CA GLU A 127 1.46 -9.90 -9.46
C GLU A 127 2.87 -9.95 -8.86
N ASP A 128 3.86 -9.41 -9.58
CA ASP A 128 5.28 -9.42 -9.20
C ASP A 128 5.77 -8.04 -8.74
N TRP A 129 4.89 -7.03 -8.67
CA TRP A 129 5.28 -5.69 -8.26
C TRP A 129 5.75 -5.68 -6.80
N PRO A 130 7.01 -5.29 -6.53
CA PRO A 130 7.54 -5.22 -5.18
C PRO A 130 6.93 -4.03 -4.44
N VAL A 131 6.85 -4.14 -3.12
CA VAL A 131 6.58 -2.99 -2.25
C VAL A 131 7.86 -2.16 -2.12
N VAL A 132 7.72 -0.86 -2.25
CA VAL A 132 8.76 0.13 -1.94
C VAL A 132 8.18 1.14 -0.98
N LEU A 133 8.90 1.37 0.11
CA LEU A 133 8.42 2.19 1.21
C LEU A 133 9.39 3.33 1.47
N PHE A 134 8.86 4.53 1.66
CA PHE A 134 9.61 5.67 2.21
C PHE A 134 9.33 5.81 3.70
N SER A 135 10.38 5.70 4.52
CA SER A 135 10.29 6.02 5.95
C SER A 135 10.60 7.49 6.15
N HIS A 136 9.62 8.25 6.61
CA HIS A 136 9.79 9.69 6.83
C HIS A 136 10.81 9.95 7.94
N GLY A 137 10.80 9.16 9.01
CA GLY A 137 11.73 9.34 10.14
C GLY A 137 13.21 9.25 9.73
N ASP A 138 13.53 8.35 8.82
CA ASP A 138 14.90 8.05 8.39
C ASP A 138 15.25 8.64 7.00
N ASP A 139 14.30 9.30 6.34
CA ASP A 139 14.43 9.83 4.97
C ASP A 139 14.95 8.76 3.97
N THR A 140 14.51 7.52 4.15
CA THR A 140 15.09 6.34 3.49
C THR A 140 14.03 5.54 2.74
N TRP A 141 14.38 5.13 1.52
CA TRP A 141 13.59 4.21 0.71
C TRP A 141 14.06 2.78 0.88
N THR A 142 13.13 1.87 1.18
CA THR A 142 13.41 0.44 1.29
C THR A 142 12.56 -0.35 0.32
N ARG A 143 13.18 -1.29 -0.41
CA ARG A 143 12.51 -2.22 -1.30
C ARG A 143 12.28 -3.57 -0.61
N PHE A 144 11.08 -4.11 -0.78
CA PHE A 144 10.68 -5.44 -0.35
C PHE A 144 10.18 -6.23 -1.56
N ASP A 145 10.88 -7.31 -1.90
CA ASP A 145 10.52 -8.19 -3.03
C ASP A 145 9.34 -9.11 -2.68
N CYS A 146 8.18 -8.50 -2.45
CA CYS A 146 6.91 -9.15 -2.19
C CYS A 146 5.74 -8.22 -2.52
N GLY A 147 4.57 -8.81 -2.79
CA GLY A 147 3.32 -8.06 -2.97
C GLY A 147 2.79 -7.45 -1.66
N MET A 148 1.75 -6.63 -1.77
CA MET A 148 1.21 -5.84 -0.66
C MET A 148 0.75 -6.70 0.52
N THR A 149 -0.03 -7.75 0.25
CA THR A 149 -0.60 -8.57 1.34
C THR A 149 0.47 -9.34 2.10
N GLN A 150 1.49 -9.84 1.39
CA GLN A 150 2.65 -10.48 2.01
C GLN A 150 3.43 -9.50 2.88
N PHE A 151 3.68 -8.29 2.38
CA PHE A 151 4.35 -7.23 3.14
C PHE A 151 3.60 -6.91 4.45
N LEU A 152 2.27 -6.74 4.38
CA LEU A 152 1.44 -6.51 5.56
C LEU A 152 1.49 -7.68 6.55
N CYS A 153 1.50 -8.93 6.08
CA CYS A 153 1.70 -10.10 6.95
C CYS A 153 3.04 -10.05 7.69
N ARG A 154 4.12 -9.68 7.01
CA ARG A 154 5.46 -9.54 7.61
C ARG A 154 5.48 -8.46 8.69
N MET A 155 4.90 -7.30 8.39
CA MET A 155 4.76 -6.19 9.35
C MET A 155 3.99 -6.63 10.62
N LEU A 156 2.78 -7.17 10.44
CA LEU A 156 1.91 -7.54 11.56
C LEU A 156 2.46 -8.68 12.42
N SER A 157 3.31 -9.53 11.84
CA SER A 157 3.94 -10.66 12.54
C SER A 157 5.31 -10.33 13.12
N ALA A 158 5.80 -9.09 12.95
CA ALA A 158 7.17 -8.69 13.28
C ALA A 158 8.23 -9.60 12.63
N ASP A 159 8.01 -9.97 11.36
CA ASP A 159 8.89 -10.83 10.60
C ASP A 159 10.19 -10.11 10.21
N GLY A 160 11.32 -10.81 10.35
CA GLY A 160 12.64 -10.24 10.09
C GLY A 160 12.84 -9.71 8.66
N GLY A 161 12.07 -10.20 7.69
CA GLY A 161 12.06 -9.70 6.30
C GLY A 161 11.49 -8.30 6.13
N ALA A 162 10.86 -7.72 7.16
CA ALA A 162 10.39 -6.34 7.20
C ALA A 162 11.05 -5.51 8.31
N LYS A 163 12.18 -5.97 8.89
CA LYS A 163 12.82 -5.35 10.06
C LYS A 163 13.24 -3.89 9.86
N ALA A 164 13.46 -3.46 8.61
CA ALA A 164 13.69 -2.05 8.30
C ALA A 164 12.54 -1.14 8.76
N MET A 165 11.35 -1.70 9.02
CA MET A 165 10.15 -1.00 9.48
C MET A 165 9.79 -1.30 10.93
N GLN A 166 10.74 -1.75 11.75
CA GLN A 166 10.49 -2.11 13.15
C GLN A 166 9.94 -0.94 14.02
N ASP A 167 10.17 0.30 13.58
CA ASP A 167 9.72 1.52 14.28
C ASP A 167 8.32 1.98 13.83
N SER A 168 7.73 1.34 12.82
CA SER A 168 6.34 1.59 12.40
C SER A 168 5.34 1.06 13.44
N ALA A 169 4.22 1.78 13.61
CA ALA A 169 3.11 1.35 14.46
C ALA A 169 2.48 0.00 14.03
N LEU A 170 2.69 -0.41 12.78
CA LEU A 170 2.22 -1.70 12.25
C LEU A 170 3.03 -2.89 12.78
N TRP A 171 4.27 -2.66 13.20
CA TRP A 171 5.19 -3.72 13.56
C TRP A 171 4.68 -4.55 14.75
N GLY A 172 4.40 -5.83 14.51
CA GLY A 172 3.91 -6.75 15.54
C GLY A 172 2.46 -6.50 15.99
N ALA A 173 1.72 -5.58 15.36
CA ALA A 173 0.36 -5.23 15.79
C ALA A 173 -0.63 -6.41 15.72
N GLY A 174 -0.36 -7.41 14.87
CA GLY A 174 -1.14 -8.65 14.79
C GLY A 174 -0.90 -9.62 15.94
N LEU A 175 0.22 -9.49 16.67
CA LEU A 175 0.56 -10.38 17.80
C LEU A 175 -0.21 -10.04 19.08
N HIS A 176 -0.70 -8.81 19.20
CA HIS A 176 -1.36 -8.30 20.39
C HIS A 176 -2.89 -8.43 20.36
N ARG A 177 -3.47 -8.82 19.21
CA ARG A 177 -4.92 -8.98 19.03
C ARG A 177 -5.31 -10.45 19.25
N ARG A 178 -5.75 -10.79 20.47
CA ARG A 178 -6.38 -12.08 20.81
C ARG A 178 -7.87 -11.91 21.11
#